data_AF-A0A7Z0MVF9-F1
#
_entry.id   AF-A0A7Z0MVF9-F1
#
_cell.length_a   1.000
_cell.length_b   1.000
_cell.length_c   1.000
_cell.angle_alpha   90.00
_cell.angle_beta   90.00
_cell.angle_gamma   90.00
#
_symmetry.space_group_name_H-M   'P 1'
#
loop_
_entity.id
_entity.type
_entity.pdbx_description
1 polymer ?
#
loop_
_entity_poly.entity_id
_entity_poly.type
_entity_poly.pdbx_seq_one_letter_code
_entity_poly.pdbx_strand_id
1 'polypeptide(L)'
;MHSTIDTRILHIVQQAAHYGIGTMSLGEALTAALVLDRSDWLRERGYSIAQALDRIGPEWAARLCTVARQFHTEVTHARLRFSFEIIPHHSDSGGYTLRLLSDGQEVGGGRFSARGRSVQFADEQSAYDEALAVGCAWLEGKQTEVFPELSH
;
A
#
# COMPACT_ATOMS: atom_id res chain seq x y z
N MET A 1 -17.20 -15.11 13.88
CA MET A 1 -18.28 -14.80 12.92
C MET A 1 -18.34 -13.29 12.80
N HIS A 2 -18.02 -12.71 11.65
CA HIS A 2 -18.12 -11.26 11.46
C HIS A 2 -19.60 -10.85 11.39
N SER A 3 -19.94 -9.74 12.02
CA SER A 3 -21.28 -9.18 11.89
C SER A 3 -21.48 -8.71 10.44
N THR A 4 -22.70 -8.79 9.91
CA THR A 4 -23.05 -8.27 8.58
C THR A 4 -22.69 -6.77 8.42
N ILE A 5 -22.69 -6.05 9.55
CA ILE A 5 -22.28 -4.64 9.63
C ILE A 5 -20.77 -4.49 9.42
N ASP A 6 -19.94 -5.35 10.02
CA ASP A 6 -18.49 -5.28 9.90
C ASP A 6 -18.06 -5.45 8.43
N THR A 7 -18.66 -6.42 7.73
CA THR A 7 -18.44 -6.66 6.30
C THR A 7 -18.84 -5.46 5.45
N ARG A 8 -19.95 -4.80 5.78
CA ARG A 8 -20.41 -3.61 5.06
C ARG A 8 -19.45 -2.43 5.25
N ILE A 9 -19.05 -2.16 6.50
CA ILE A 9 -18.09 -1.09 6.82
C ILE A 9 -16.78 -1.37 6.10
N LEU A 10 -16.30 -2.62 6.10
CA LEU A 10 -15.08 -2.98 5.39
C LEU A 10 -15.16 -2.71 3.89
N HIS A 11 -16.26 -3.08 3.23
CA HIS A 11 -16.47 -2.80 1.81
C HIS A 11 -16.47 -1.29 1.51
N ILE A 12 -17.11 -0.49 2.37
CA ILE A 12 -17.09 0.99 2.29
C ILE A 12 -15.64 1.50 2.38
N VAL A 13 -14.89 1.01 3.35
CA VAL A 13 -13.49 1.43 3.61
C VAL A 13 -12.59 1.06 2.45
N GLN A 14 -12.71 -0.15 1.90
CA GLN A 14 -11.96 -0.58 0.72
C GLN A 14 -12.27 0.29 -0.49
N GLN A 15 -13.55 0.54 -0.77
CA GLN A 15 -13.96 1.38 -1.89
C GLN A 15 -13.41 2.81 -1.75
N ALA A 16 -13.45 3.38 -0.55
CA ALA A 16 -12.88 4.70 -0.28
C ALA A 16 -11.35 4.71 -0.42
N ALA A 17 -10.65 3.66 0.00
CA ALA A 17 -9.19 3.57 -0.15
C ALA A 17 -8.73 3.44 -1.61
N HIS A 18 -9.61 2.97 -2.51
CA HIS A 18 -9.33 2.86 -3.94
C HIS A 18 -9.75 4.08 -4.76
N TYR A 19 -10.88 4.71 -4.43
CA TYR A 19 -11.52 5.71 -5.29
C TYR A 19 -11.85 7.03 -4.59
N GLY A 20 -11.50 7.15 -3.31
CA GLY A 20 -11.87 8.28 -2.46
C GLY A 20 -13.35 8.27 -2.07
N ILE A 21 -13.76 9.31 -1.34
CA ILE A 21 -15.13 9.42 -0.78
C ILE A 21 -16.10 10.22 -1.66
N GLY A 22 -15.72 10.57 -2.89
CA GLY A 22 -16.48 11.50 -3.75
C GLY A 22 -17.89 11.02 -4.09
N THR A 23 -18.03 9.73 -4.42
CA THR A 23 -19.29 9.10 -4.88
C THR A 23 -20.09 8.43 -3.76
N MET A 24 -19.56 8.40 -2.54
CA MET A 24 -20.18 7.72 -1.40
C MET A 24 -21.32 8.53 -0.81
N SER A 25 -22.28 7.85 -0.16
CA SER A 25 -23.25 8.59 0.66
C SER A 25 -22.54 9.27 1.83
N LEU A 26 -23.16 10.30 2.40
CA LEU A 26 -22.56 11.06 3.50
C LEU A 26 -22.17 10.16 4.69
N GLY A 27 -23.05 9.23 5.09
CA GLY A 27 -22.75 8.30 6.21
C GLY A 27 -21.59 7.36 5.91
N GLU A 28 -21.48 6.90 4.67
CA GLU A 28 -20.39 6.03 4.21
C GLU A 28 -19.07 6.78 4.12
N ALA A 29 -19.08 8.00 3.59
CA ALA A 29 -17.91 8.88 3.53
C ALA A 29 -17.36 9.18 4.93
N LEU A 30 -18.24 9.53 5.89
CA LEU A 30 -17.84 9.78 7.27
C LEU A 30 -17.31 8.51 7.95
N THR A 31 -17.95 7.35 7.70
CA THR A 31 -17.48 6.07 8.22
C THR A 31 -16.10 5.72 7.67
N ALA A 32 -15.91 5.81 6.36
CA ALA A 32 -14.63 5.54 5.71
C ALA A 32 -13.54 6.47 6.24
N ALA A 33 -13.82 7.77 6.33
CA ALA A 33 -12.88 8.76 6.84
C ALA A 33 -12.46 8.48 8.29
N LEU A 34 -13.40 8.06 9.16
CA LEU A 34 -13.09 7.68 10.54
C LEU A 34 -12.25 6.40 10.63
N VAL A 35 -12.55 5.38 9.83
CA VAL A 35 -11.78 4.12 9.85
C VAL A 35 -10.38 4.29 9.27
N LEU A 36 -10.24 5.13 8.23
CA LEU A 36 -8.97 5.40 7.54
C LEU A 36 -8.15 6.53 8.19
N ASP A 37 -8.63 7.09 9.30
CA ASP A 37 -8.01 8.24 9.99
C ASP A 37 -7.81 9.48 9.09
N ARG A 38 -8.69 9.65 8.08
CA ARG A 38 -8.67 10.77 7.13
C ARG A 38 -9.46 11.96 7.67
N SER A 39 -8.88 12.66 8.64
CA SER A 39 -9.49 13.88 9.23
C SER A 39 -9.70 15.00 8.20
N ASP A 40 -8.88 15.04 7.15
CA ASP A 40 -9.01 15.92 5.99
C ASP A 40 -10.32 15.66 5.22
N TRP A 41 -10.67 14.40 4.98
CA TRP A 41 -11.93 14.02 4.35
C TRP A 41 -13.17 14.42 5.17
N LEU A 42 -13.08 14.35 6.51
CA LEU A 42 -14.14 14.88 7.38
C LEU A 42 -14.29 16.39 7.21
N ARG A 43 -13.17 17.12 7.17
CA ARG A 43 -13.15 18.58 7.00
C ARG A 43 -13.67 19.02 5.64
N GLU A 44 -13.36 18.30 4.57
CA GLU A 44 -13.91 18.54 3.23
C GLU A 44 -15.43 18.47 3.19
N ARG A 45 -16.02 17.59 4.02
CA ARG A 45 -17.48 17.47 4.18
C ARG A 45 -18.06 18.43 5.23
N GLY A 46 -17.22 19.21 5.91
CA GLY A 46 -17.63 20.15 6.96
C GLY A 46 -17.96 19.50 8.31
N TYR A 47 -17.44 18.30 8.58
CA TYR A 47 -17.68 17.56 9.82
C TYR A 47 -16.46 17.55 10.74
N SER A 48 -16.68 17.74 12.04
CA SER A 48 -15.72 17.33 13.07
C SER A 48 -15.84 15.85 13.39
N ILE A 49 -14.83 15.28 14.05
CA ILE A 49 -14.85 13.87 14.52
C ILE A 49 -16.09 13.61 15.38
N ALA A 50 -16.40 14.50 16.32
CA ALA A 50 -17.56 14.35 17.21
C ALA A 50 -18.89 14.34 16.43
N GLN A 51 -19.06 15.25 15.46
CA GLN A 51 -20.27 15.27 14.62
C GLN A 51 -20.36 14.05 13.71
N ALA A 52 -19.22 13.56 13.20
CA ALA A 52 -19.18 12.36 12.38
C ALA A 52 -19.62 11.12 13.18
N LEU A 53 -19.11 10.98 14.42
CA LEU A 53 -19.49 9.90 15.33
C LEU A 53 -20.98 9.94 15.70
N ASP A 54 -21.51 11.13 15.99
CA ASP A 54 -22.94 11.32 16.24
C ASP A 54 -23.78 10.93 15.02
N ARG A 55 -23.32 11.31 13.82
CA ARG A 55 -24.03 11.05 12.56
C ARG A 55 -24.08 9.58 12.16
N ILE A 56 -23.00 8.82 12.33
CA ILE A 56 -22.98 7.39 11.98
C ILE A 56 -23.71 6.53 13.03
N GLY A 57 -23.87 7.05 14.25
CA GLY A 57 -24.57 6.41 15.34
C GLY A 57 -23.73 5.36 16.10
N PRO A 58 -24.19 4.98 17.31
CA PRO A 58 -23.41 4.17 18.26
C PRO A 58 -23.14 2.75 17.77
N GLU A 59 -24.04 2.16 16.98
CA GLU A 59 -23.88 0.81 16.45
C GLU A 59 -22.69 0.71 15.49
N TRP A 60 -22.53 1.70 14.60
CA TRP A 60 -21.42 1.76 13.66
C TRP A 60 -20.14 2.22 14.35
N ALA A 61 -20.24 3.22 15.23
CA ALA A 61 -19.10 3.73 16.01
C ALA A 61 -18.41 2.62 16.82
N ALA A 62 -19.19 1.70 17.42
CA ALA A 62 -18.67 0.57 18.18
C ALA A 62 -17.86 -0.43 17.34
N ARG A 63 -18.01 -0.43 16.00
CA ARG A 63 -17.30 -1.34 15.08
C ARG A 63 -16.06 -0.73 14.46
N LEU A 64 -15.89 0.59 14.51
CA LEU A 64 -14.79 1.30 13.84
C LEU A 64 -13.42 0.70 14.17
N CYS A 65 -13.12 0.49 15.46
CA CYS A 65 -11.82 -0.06 15.86
C CYS A 65 -11.58 -1.49 15.34
N THR A 66 -12.63 -2.33 15.32
CA THR A 66 -12.53 -3.70 14.82
C THR A 66 -12.25 -3.70 13.32
N VAL A 67 -13.01 -2.90 12.56
CA VAL A 67 -12.86 -2.83 11.11
C VAL A 67 -11.55 -2.15 10.73
N ALA A 68 -11.10 -1.13 11.45
CA ALA A 68 -9.80 -0.50 11.24
C ALA A 68 -8.64 -1.50 11.37
N ARG A 69 -8.68 -2.34 12.41
CA ARG A 69 -7.66 -3.40 12.59
C ARG A 69 -7.72 -4.45 11.49
N GLN A 70 -8.92 -4.85 11.09
CA GLN A 70 -9.09 -5.81 10.00
C GLN A 70 -8.55 -5.24 8.68
N PHE A 71 -8.95 -4.02 8.34
CA PHE A 71 -8.48 -3.34 7.15
C PHE A 71 -6.96 -3.15 7.15
N HIS A 72 -6.37 -2.73 8.27
CA HIS A 72 -4.92 -2.64 8.39
C HIS A 72 -4.21 -3.98 8.15
N THR A 73 -4.79 -5.08 8.66
CA THR A 73 -4.26 -6.42 8.41
C THR A 73 -4.31 -6.78 6.93
N GLU A 74 -5.44 -6.49 6.25
CA GLU A 74 -5.61 -6.72 4.81
C GLU A 74 -4.64 -5.87 3.97
N VAL A 75 -4.46 -4.60 4.32
CA VAL A 75 -3.49 -3.69 3.68
C VAL A 75 -2.08 -4.22 3.86
N THR A 76 -1.70 -4.61 5.07
CA THR A 76 -0.37 -5.18 5.33
C THR A 76 -0.16 -6.46 4.52
N HIS A 77 -1.11 -7.38 4.47
CA HIS A 77 -1.03 -8.56 3.62
C HIS A 77 -0.90 -8.21 2.13
N ALA A 78 -1.70 -7.27 1.64
CA ALA A 78 -1.65 -6.83 0.25
C ALA A 78 -0.37 -6.06 -0.12
N ARG A 79 0.33 -5.48 0.87
CA ARG A 79 1.66 -4.90 0.70
C ARG A 79 2.76 -5.95 0.74
N LEU A 80 2.65 -6.93 1.63
CA LEU A 80 3.61 -8.03 1.78
C LEU A 80 3.61 -9.02 0.61
N ARG A 81 2.57 -9.01 -0.24
CA ARG A 81 2.57 -9.80 -1.49
C ARG A 81 3.65 -9.35 -2.47
N PHE A 82 4.15 -8.12 -2.35
CA PHE A 82 5.20 -7.59 -3.19
C PHE A 82 6.51 -7.55 -2.43
N SER A 83 7.56 -8.08 -3.02
CA SER A 83 8.92 -8.00 -2.48
C SER A 83 9.94 -7.97 -3.62
N PHE A 84 11.18 -7.66 -3.31
CA PHE A 84 12.27 -7.79 -4.26
C PHE A 84 13.48 -8.44 -3.61
N GLU A 85 14.28 -9.11 -4.42
CA GLU A 85 15.52 -9.76 -4.01
C GLU A 85 16.67 -9.23 -4.87
N ILE A 86 17.81 -8.98 -4.23
CA ILE A 86 19.05 -8.59 -4.92
C ILE A 86 20.05 -9.72 -4.71
N ILE A 87 20.38 -10.42 -5.79
CA ILE A 87 21.24 -11.60 -5.76
C ILE A 87 22.58 -11.24 -6.40
N PRO A 88 23.71 -11.36 -5.69
CA PRO A 88 25.04 -11.18 -6.29
C PRO A 88 25.32 -12.33 -7.26
N HIS A 89 25.91 -12.04 -8.43
CA HIS A 89 26.44 -13.08 -9.30
C HIS A 89 27.97 -12.99 -9.41
N HIS A 90 28.64 -14.06 -9.02
CA HIS A 90 30.10 -14.16 -9.00
C HIS A 90 30.69 -14.53 -10.36
N SER A 91 30.35 -13.77 -11.41
CA SER A 91 31.04 -13.86 -12.70
C SER A 91 32.27 -12.95 -12.73
N ASP A 92 33.15 -13.13 -13.71
CA ASP A 92 34.34 -12.27 -13.94
C ASP A 92 34.00 -10.77 -14.04
N SER A 93 32.74 -10.44 -14.36
CA SER A 93 32.20 -9.09 -14.44
C SER A 93 31.70 -8.51 -13.10
N GLY A 94 31.50 -9.34 -12.06
CA GLY A 94 30.74 -8.96 -10.86
C GLY A 94 29.32 -8.47 -11.18
N GLY A 95 28.59 -8.05 -10.15
CA GLY A 95 27.27 -7.40 -10.28
C GLY A 95 26.12 -8.13 -9.58
N TYR A 96 24.92 -7.58 -9.78
CA TYR A 96 23.71 -7.99 -9.07
C TYR A 96 22.55 -8.26 -10.04
N THR A 97 21.72 -9.23 -9.69
CA THR A 97 20.43 -9.47 -10.33
C THR A 97 19.32 -9.04 -9.38
N LEU A 98 18.52 -8.08 -9.80
CA LEU A 98 17.29 -7.69 -9.14
C LEU A 98 16.16 -8.60 -9.63
N ARG A 99 15.44 -9.22 -8.70
CA ARG A 99 14.20 -9.97 -8.95
C ARG A 99 13.06 -9.27 -8.25
N LEU A 100 12.00 -8.98 -9.00
CA LEU A 100 10.77 -8.37 -8.49
C LEU A 100 9.75 -9.49 -8.32
N LEU A 101 9.19 -9.63 -7.12
CA LEU A 101 8.36 -10.77 -6.75
C LEU A 101 6.93 -10.34 -6.40
N SER A 102 5.95 -11.00 -6.98
CA SER A 102 4.53 -10.94 -6.59
C SER A 102 4.10 -12.31 -6.09
N ASP A 103 3.62 -12.40 -4.85
CA ASP A 103 3.27 -13.66 -4.18
C ASP A 103 4.40 -14.71 -4.26
N GLY A 104 5.65 -14.24 -4.17
CA GLY A 104 6.86 -15.07 -4.30
C GLY A 104 7.17 -15.56 -5.71
N GLN A 105 6.41 -15.14 -6.74
CA GLN A 105 6.69 -15.41 -8.15
C GLN A 105 7.41 -14.22 -8.79
N GLU A 106 8.44 -14.50 -9.58
CA GLU A 106 9.17 -13.46 -10.30
C GLU A 106 8.31 -12.87 -11.42
N VAL A 107 8.04 -11.57 -11.33
CA VAL A 107 7.23 -10.81 -12.29
C VAL A 107 8.06 -9.84 -13.13
N GLY A 108 9.34 -9.67 -12.78
CA GLY A 108 10.26 -8.80 -13.47
C GLY A 108 11.62 -8.74 -12.79
N GLY A 109 12.53 -7.95 -13.35
CA GLY A 109 13.88 -7.84 -12.83
C GLY A 109 14.84 -7.15 -13.78
N GLY A 110 16.11 -7.12 -13.39
CA GLY A 110 17.18 -6.50 -14.17
C GLY A 110 18.55 -7.01 -13.74
N ARG A 111 19.54 -6.89 -14.63
CA ARG A 111 20.93 -7.20 -14.34
C ARG A 111 21.75 -5.93 -14.29
N PHE A 112 22.44 -5.72 -13.17
CA PHE A 112 23.24 -4.54 -12.89
C PHE A 112 24.71 -4.96 -12.85
N SER A 113 25.42 -4.75 -13.97
CA SER A 113 26.79 -5.25 -14.17
C SER A 113 27.83 -4.17 -13.84
N ALA A 114 28.80 -4.52 -12.97
CA ALA A 114 29.85 -3.61 -12.51
C ALA A 114 31.13 -3.61 -13.36
N ARG A 115 31.39 -4.66 -14.16
CA ARG A 115 32.56 -4.78 -15.07
C ARG A 115 32.21 -5.52 -16.37
N GLY A 116 33.07 -5.43 -17.40
CA GLY A 116 32.91 -6.13 -18.70
C GLY A 116 32.67 -5.23 -19.92
N ARG A 117 32.30 -5.80 -21.08
CA ARG A 117 32.12 -5.04 -22.35
C ARG A 117 30.89 -4.11 -22.36
N SER A 118 30.00 -4.25 -21.39
CA SER A 118 28.76 -3.49 -21.23
C SER A 118 28.63 -2.97 -19.79
N VAL A 119 29.73 -2.44 -19.24
CA VAL A 119 29.71 -1.80 -17.91
C VAL A 119 28.66 -0.70 -17.89
N GLN A 120 27.72 -0.79 -16.97
CA GLN A 120 26.75 0.28 -16.72
C GLN A 120 27.12 1.11 -15.50
N PHE A 121 27.95 0.58 -14.58
CA PHE A 121 28.25 1.21 -13.28
C PHE A 121 29.75 1.24 -12.98
N ALA A 122 30.20 2.25 -12.24
CA ALA A 122 31.61 2.46 -11.94
C ALA A 122 32.23 1.35 -11.05
N ASP A 123 31.43 0.77 -10.17
CA ASP A 123 31.83 -0.25 -9.19
C ASP A 123 30.62 -1.10 -8.76
N GLU A 124 30.86 -2.13 -7.94
CA GLU A 124 29.82 -3.04 -7.44
C GLU A 124 28.84 -2.36 -6.48
N GLN A 125 29.29 -1.43 -5.64
CA GLN A 125 28.41 -0.68 -4.75
C GLN A 125 27.42 0.17 -5.54
N SER A 126 27.90 0.85 -6.58
CA SER A 126 27.04 1.62 -7.50
C SER A 126 26.00 0.73 -8.19
N ALA A 127 26.36 -0.50 -8.56
CA ALA A 127 25.42 -1.46 -9.15
C ALA A 127 24.38 -1.97 -8.14
N TYR A 128 24.77 -2.16 -6.87
CA TYR A 128 23.86 -2.52 -5.79
C TYR A 128 22.89 -1.39 -5.46
N ASP A 129 23.39 -0.16 -5.30
CA ASP A 129 22.59 1.01 -4.94
C ASP A 129 21.53 1.29 -6.01
N GLU A 130 21.87 1.14 -7.29
CA GLU A 130 20.90 1.25 -8.38
C GLU A 130 19.86 0.12 -8.34
N ALA A 131 20.29 -1.15 -8.15
CA ALA A 131 19.37 -2.28 -8.04
C ALA A 131 18.39 -2.09 -6.85
N LEU A 132 18.89 -1.54 -5.74
CA LEU A 132 18.10 -1.20 -4.57
C LEU A 132 17.12 -0.06 -4.86
N ALA A 133 17.56 1.02 -5.53
CA ALA A 133 16.70 2.13 -5.91
C ALA A 133 15.55 1.67 -6.82
N VAL A 134 15.84 0.85 -7.83
CA VAL A 134 14.83 0.29 -8.75
C VAL A 134 13.87 -0.64 -8.01
N GLY A 135 14.37 -1.52 -7.13
CA GLY A 135 13.54 -2.40 -6.32
C GLY A 135 12.60 -1.64 -5.38
N CYS A 136 13.12 -0.63 -4.68
CA CYS A 136 12.33 0.25 -3.81
C CYS A 136 11.26 1.02 -4.58
N ALA A 137 11.62 1.64 -5.71
CA ALA A 137 10.67 2.40 -6.53
C ALA A 137 9.55 1.51 -7.09
N TRP A 138 9.87 0.29 -7.51
CA TRP A 138 8.88 -0.68 -7.95
C TRP A 138 7.94 -1.08 -6.81
N LEU A 139 8.49 -1.36 -5.62
CA LEU A 139 7.70 -1.73 -4.45
C LEU A 139 6.76 -0.61 -4.02
N GLU A 140 7.26 0.63 -3.95
CA GLU A 140 6.46 1.82 -3.62
C GLU A 140 5.32 2.03 -4.64
N GLY A 141 5.62 1.90 -5.94
CA GLY A 141 4.62 1.96 -7.00
C GLY A 141 3.54 0.90 -6.84
N LYS A 142 3.92 -0.36 -6.56
CA LYS A 142 2.97 -1.46 -6.34
C LYS A 142 2.14 -1.26 -5.08
N GLN A 143 2.72 -0.77 -3.99
CA GLN A 143 2.00 -0.47 -2.76
C GLN A 143 1.02 0.69 -2.92
N THR A 144 1.39 1.70 -3.72
CA THR A 144 0.52 2.83 -4.08
C THR A 144 -0.64 2.38 -4.97
N GLU A 145 -0.40 1.50 -5.95
CA GLU A 145 -1.46 0.93 -6.79
C GLU A 145 -2.52 0.18 -5.99
N VAL A 146 -2.15 -0.48 -4.87
CA VAL A 146 -3.14 -1.21 -4.06
C VAL A 146 -4.09 -0.25 -3.36
N PHE A 147 -3.60 0.85 -2.80
CA PHE A 147 -4.43 1.82 -2.07
C PHE A 147 -3.93 3.24 -2.33
N PRO A 148 -4.30 3.84 -3.47
CA PRO A 148 -3.79 5.14 -3.90
C PRO A 148 -4.13 6.24 -2.90
N GLU A 149 -5.34 6.19 -2.32
CA GLU A 149 -5.79 7.18 -1.34
C GLU A 149 -5.13 7.03 0.04
N LEU A 150 -4.34 5.99 0.27
CA LEU A 150 -3.57 5.80 1.51
C LEU A 150 -2.10 6.16 1.36
N SER A 151 -1.72 6.66 0.18
CA SER A 151 -0.35 7.04 -0.15
C SER A 151 -0.19 8.54 0.04
N HIS A 152 -0.11 8.97 1.30
CA HIS A 152 0.14 10.37 1.70
C HIS A 152 1.21 10.43 2.78
#